data_AF-A0AA88BBT6-F1
#
_entry.id   AF-A0AA88BBT6-F1
#
_cell.length_a   1.000
_cell.length_b   1.000
_cell.length_c   1.000
_cell.angle_alpha   90.00
_cell.angle_beta   90.00
_cell.angle_gamma   90.00
#
_symmetry.space_group_name_H-M   'P 1'
#
loop_
_entity.id
_entity.type
_entity.pdbx_description
1 polymer ?
#
loop_
_entity_poly.entity_id
_entity_poly.type
_entity_poly.pdbx_seq_one_letter_code
_entity_poly.pdbx_strand_id
1 'polypeptide(L)'
;MVSNGISKSDGGGNSAYLQMGAWYDQKTRHIHLTIPGTGWFHTTVTDDPKSVRGNPNLYAKLARALKEAGVPGPDFDASEASD
;
A
#
# COMPACT_ATOMS: atom_id res chain seq x y z
N MET A 1 6.76 -11.39 -21.01
CA MET A 1 5.97 -12.18 -20.03
C MET A 1 5.45 -11.20 -19.00
N VAL A 2 4.14 -10.96 -18.98
CA VAL A 2 3.48 -10.18 -17.93
C VAL A 2 3.27 -11.17 -16.78
N SER A 3 4.08 -11.08 -15.74
CA SER A 3 3.81 -11.79 -14.50
C SER A 3 2.68 -11.04 -13.80
N ASN A 4 1.44 -11.53 -13.90
CA ASN A 4 0.25 -11.19 -13.09
C ASN A 4 0.38 -9.90 -12.26
N GLY A 5 0.27 -8.73 -12.90
CA GLY A 5 0.28 -7.43 -12.22
C GLY A 5 1.64 -6.72 -12.09
N ILE A 6 2.73 -7.25 -12.66
CA ILE A 6 4.04 -6.58 -12.73
C ILE A 6 4.44 -6.42 -14.20
N SER A 7 4.74 -5.19 -14.60
CA SER A 7 5.24 -4.88 -15.95
C SER A 7 6.36 -3.85 -15.90
N LYS A 8 7.23 -3.86 -16.91
CA LYS A 8 8.22 -2.79 -17.10
C LYS A 8 7.46 -1.49 -17.40
N SER A 9 7.88 -0.38 -16.81
CA SER A 9 7.29 0.92 -17.10
C SER A 9 7.69 1.43 -18.49
N ASP A 10 6.83 2.24 -19.09
CA ASP A 10 7.04 2.81 -20.43
C ASP A 10 8.19 3.82 -20.46
N GLY A 11 8.51 4.43 -19.31
CA GLY A 11 9.64 5.36 -19.16
C GLY A 11 11.02 4.69 -19.21
N GLY A 12 11.07 3.36 -19.21
CA GLY A 12 12.33 2.61 -19.24
C GLY A 12 13.09 2.62 -17.91
N GLY A 13 14.42 2.42 -17.98
CA GLY A 13 15.29 2.42 -16.81
C GLY A 13 14.98 1.34 -15.77
N ASN A 14 15.08 1.72 -14.50
CA ASN A 14 14.90 0.85 -13.31
C ASN A 14 13.48 0.96 -12.74
N SER A 15 12.46 1.06 -13.60
CA SER A 15 11.09 1.36 -13.20
C SER A 15 10.10 0.30 -13.71
N ALA A 16 9.16 -0.08 -12.84
CA ALA A 16 8.11 -1.06 -13.11
C ALA A 16 6.76 -0.55 -12.59
N TYR A 17 5.67 -0.94 -13.25
CA TYR A 17 4.31 -0.77 -12.73
C TYR A 17 3.92 -2.01 -11.92
N LEU A 18 3.24 -1.77 -10.80
CA LEU A 18 2.71 -2.80 -9.91
C LEU A 18 1.20 -2.60 -9.77
N GLN A 19 0.41 -3.57 -10.21
CA GLN A 19 -1.02 -3.61 -9.97
C GLN A 19 -1.25 -4.24 -8.59
N MET A 20 -1.39 -3.38 -7.59
CA MET A 20 -1.47 -3.79 -6.19
C MET A 20 -2.91 -3.74 -5.67
N GLY A 21 -3.26 -4.72 -4.83
CA GLY A 21 -4.38 -4.64 -3.91
C GLY A 21 -3.93 -4.10 -2.55
N ALA A 22 -4.79 -3.32 -1.91
CA ALA A 22 -4.59 -2.83 -0.55
C ALA A 22 -5.87 -2.99 0.27
N TRP A 23 -5.76 -3.38 1.54
CA TRP A 23 -6.90 -3.42 2.45
C TRP A 23 -6.47 -3.16 3.89
N TYR A 24 -7.37 -2.58 4.68
CA TYR A 24 -7.16 -2.33 6.10
C TYR A 24 -7.67 -3.50 6.95
N ASP A 25 -6.84 -4.02 7.84
CA ASP A 25 -7.25 -4.95 8.89
C ASP A 25 -7.51 -4.19 10.20
N GLN A 26 -8.77 -4.08 10.58
CA GLN A 26 -9.20 -3.38 11.79
C GLN A 26 -8.66 -4.00 13.09
N LYS A 27 -8.33 -5.30 13.10
CA LYS A 27 -7.86 -5.99 14.31
C LYS A 27 -6.40 -5.64 14.60
N THR A 28 -5.57 -5.66 13.57
CA THR A 28 -4.13 -5.37 13.69
C THR A 28 -3.80 -3.90 13.48
N ARG A 29 -4.76 -3.13 12.95
CA ARG A 29 -4.57 -1.76 12.47
C ARG A 29 -3.47 -1.65 11.41
N HIS A 30 -3.30 -2.69 10.60
CA HIS A 30 -2.33 -2.69 9.50
C HIS A 30 -3.05 -2.51 8.16
N ILE A 31 -2.37 -1.87 7.22
CA ILE A 31 -2.75 -1.93 5.82
C ILE A 31 -1.92 -3.03 5.16
N HIS A 32 -2.60 -4.01 4.59
CA HIS A 32 -1.97 -5.06 3.81
C HIS A 32 -1.82 -4.62 2.36
N LEU A 33 -0.71 -5.01 1.74
CA LEU A 33 -0.41 -4.79 0.34
C LEU A 33 -0.12 -6.13 -0.33
N THR A 34 -0.69 -6.36 -1.52
CA THR A 34 -0.43 -7.57 -2.30
C THR A 34 -0.41 -7.30 -3.79
N ILE A 35 0.34 -8.09 -4.55
CA ILE A 35 0.16 -8.19 -6.01
C ILE A 35 -0.61 -9.48 -6.28
N PRO A 36 -1.87 -9.40 -6.75
CA PRO A 36 -2.71 -10.56 -6.97
C PRO A 36 -2.05 -11.61 -7.85
N GLY A 37 -2.20 -12.88 -7.50
CA GLY A 37 -1.59 -13.98 -8.25
C GLY A 37 -0.08 -14.14 -8.03
N THR A 38 0.53 -13.33 -7.16
CA THR A 38 1.88 -13.60 -6.63
C THR A 38 1.77 -14.25 -5.26
N GLY A 39 2.53 -15.31 -5.02
CA GLY A 39 2.60 -15.97 -3.71
C GLY A 39 3.60 -15.32 -2.74
N TRP A 40 4.40 -14.36 -3.22
CA TRP A 40 5.53 -13.81 -2.48
C TRP A 40 5.39 -12.31 -2.18
N PHE A 41 4.54 -11.57 -2.89
CA PHE A 41 4.32 -10.16 -2.64
C PHE A 41 3.09 -9.99 -1.74
N HIS A 42 3.31 -10.17 -0.43
CA HIS A 42 2.36 -9.84 0.61
C HIS A 42 3.11 -9.19 1.77
N THR A 43 2.76 -7.95 2.09
CA THR A 43 3.36 -7.20 3.20
C THR A 43 2.32 -6.36 3.93
N THR A 44 2.72 -5.75 5.04
CA THR A 44 1.88 -4.89 5.87
C THR A 44 2.60 -3.59 6.21
N VAL A 45 1.82 -2.53 6.37
CA VAL A 45 2.26 -1.19 6.76
C VAL A 45 1.46 -0.74 7.98
N THR A 46 2.13 -0.10 8.94
CA THR A 46 1.53 0.50 10.14
C THR A 46 2.00 1.94 10.32
N ASP A 47 1.22 2.70 11.09
CA ASP A 47 1.51 4.06 11.55
C ASP A 47 2.54 4.14 12.68
N ASP A 48 2.93 3.03 13.32
CA ASP A 48 3.95 3.05 14.39
C ASP A 48 5.37 3.13 13.82
N PRO A 49 6.10 4.26 13.96
CA PRO A 49 7.46 4.41 13.43
C PRO A 49 8.50 3.52 14.13
N LYS A 50 8.17 2.91 15.28
CA LYS A 50 9.07 1.98 15.99
C LYS A 50 8.96 0.55 15.46
N SER A 51 7.94 0.26 14.65
CA SER A 51 7.76 -1.04 14.02
C SER A 51 8.69 -1.22 12.82
N VAL A 52 9.14 -2.45 12.56
CA VAL A 52 9.84 -2.80 11.31
C VAL A 52 8.96 -2.60 10.06
N ARG A 53 7.64 -2.55 10.26
CA ARG A 53 6.62 -2.25 9.24
C ARG A 53 6.12 -0.80 9.33
N GLY A 54 6.75 0.00 10.18
CA GLY A 54 6.41 1.38 10.47
C GLY A 54 6.76 2.29 9.33
N ASN A 55 5.73 2.84 8.67
CA ASN A 55 5.90 3.91 7.70
C ASN A 55 4.68 4.85 7.78
N PRO A 56 4.69 5.82 8.71
CA PRO A 56 3.53 6.69 8.95
C PRO A 56 3.07 7.44 7.70
N ASN A 57 4.01 7.92 6.87
CA ASN A 57 3.69 8.64 5.64
C ASN A 57 3.01 7.70 4.62
N LEU A 58 3.59 6.53 4.35
CA LEU A 58 2.97 5.56 3.44
C LEU A 58 1.61 5.08 3.97
N TYR A 59 1.49 4.85 5.27
CA TYR A 59 0.24 4.45 5.90
C TYR A 59 -0.87 5.50 5.67
N ALA A 60 -0.55 6.78 5.86
CA ALA A 60 -1.49 7.88 5.63
C ALA A 60 -1.92 7.99 4.16
N LYS A 61 -0.97 7.88 3.22
CA LYS A 61 -1.25 7.91 1.78
C LYS A 61 -2.13 6.72 1.36
N LEU A 62 -1.88 5.53 1.91
CA LEU A 62 -2.73 4.36 1.68
C LEU A 62 -4.11 4.50 2.32
N ALA A 63 -4.21 5.07 3.52
CA ALA A 63 -5.48 5.35 4.18
C ALA A 63 -6.36 6.27 3.32
N ARG A 64 -5.76 7.33 2.76
CA ARG A 64 -6.44 8.21 1.79
C ARG A 64 -6.88 7.44 0.55
N ALA A 65 -6.03 6.61 -0.04
CA ALA A 65 -6.39 5.82 -1.22
C ALA A 65 -7.57 4.86 -0.94
N LEU A 66 -7.62 4.23 0.23
CA LEU A 66 -8.75 3.38 0.66
C LEU A 66 -10.04 4.20 0.80
N LYS A 67 -9.96 5.39 1.39
CA LYS A 67 -11.09 6.31 1.50
C LYS A 67 -11.60 6.75 0.12
N GLU A 68 -10.70 7.12 -0.80
CA GLU A 68 -11.06 7.51 -2.17
C GLU A 68 -11.70 6.35 -2.95
N ALA A 69 -11.30 5.10 -2.67
CA ALA A 69 -11.92 3.90 -3.24
C ALA A 69 -13.27 3.52 -2.58
N GLY A 70 -13.70 4.23 -1.54
CA GLY A 70 -14.97 3.97 -0.84
C GLY A 70 -14.97 2.69 0.01
N VAL A 71 -13.78 2.19 0.39
CA VAL A 71 -13.64 0.98 1.22
C VAL A 71 -13.20 1.35 2.64
N PRO A 72 -13.38 0.46 3.64
CA PRO A 72 -12.90 0.72 4.99
C PRO A 72 -11.39 0.99 5.02
N GLY A 73 -11.01 2.08 5.68
CA GLY A 73 -9.63 2.46 5.96
C GLY A 73 -9.48 2.88 7.43
N PRO A 74 -8.25 3.12 7.90
CA PRO A 74 -8.05 3.68 9.22
C PRO A 74 -8.56 5.12 9.29
N ASP A 75 -9.07 5.52 10.45
CA ASP A 75 -9.31 6.93 10.78
C ASP A 75 -7.96 7.62 10.98
N PHE A 76 -7.34 7.98 9.86
CA PHE A 76 -6.07 8.70 9.82
C PHE A 76 -6.31 10.05 9.17
N ASP A 77 -6.00 11.14 9.89
CA ASP A 77 -6.17 12.48 9.36
C ASP A 77 -5.06 12.76 8.34
N ALA A 78 -5.41 12.69 7.05
CA ALA A 78 -4.47 12.77 5.95
C ALA A 78 -3.82 14.15 5.79
N SER A 79 -4.21 15.15 6.59
CA SER A 79 -3.60 16.49 6.62
C SER A 79 -2.14 16.49 7.08
N GLU A 80 -1.69 15.43 7.75
CA GLU A 80 -0.32 15.28 8.25
C GLU A 80 0.61 14.57 7.25
N ALA A 81 0.07 14.03 6.15
CA ALA A 81 0.87 13.42 5.09
C ALA A 81 1.38 14.51 4.14
N SER A 82 2.53 15.10 4.47
CA SER A 82 3.18 16.06 3.58
C SER A 82 3.57 15.40 2.25
N ASP A 83 3.25 16.08 1.15
CA ASP A 83 3.55 15.71 -0.24
C ASP A 83 5.06 15.58 -0.51
#